data_AF-A0AAW9ILR0-F1
#
_entry.id   AF-A0AAW9ILR0-F1
#
_cell.length_a   1.000
_cell.length_b   1.000
_cell.length_c   1.000
_cell.angle_alpha   90.00
_cell.angle_beta   90.00
_cell.angle_gamma   90.00
#
_symmetry.space_group_name_H-M   'P 1'
#
loop_
_entity.id
_entity.type
_entity.pdbx_description
1 polymer ?
#
loop_
_entity_poly.entity_id
_entity_poly.type
_entity_poly.pdbx_seq_one_letter_code
_entity_poly.pdbx_strand_id
1 'polypeptide(L)'
;SVSVPIYYATGDKKKAFIYSFLSGMSEPIGAIVGYVFLRNYFNDLTFGIIFAMVAGIMVFISLDELLPAAKEYGEHHLSIYGLILGMIVMAVSLLLFI
;
A
#
# COMPACT_ATOMS: atom_id res chain seq x y z
N SER A 1 -2.09 -0.88 -8.85
CA SER A 1 -2.70 -0.74 -10.20
C SER A 1 -1.75 -1.28 -11.26
N VAL A 2 -1.57 -2.60 -11.30
CA VAL A 2 -0.71 -3.27 -12.31
C VAL A 2 -1.56 -3.89 -13.44
N SER A 3 -2.81 -4.22 -13.13
CA SER A 3 -3.79 -4.81 -14.05
C SER A 3 -4.12 -3.90 -15.24
N VAL A 4 -4.24 -2.59 -15.03
CA VAL A 4 -4.58 -1.63 -16.09
C VAL A 4 -3.47 -1.54 -17.14
N PRO A 5 -2.19 -1.23 -16.79
CA PRO A 5 -1.12 -1.20 -17.77
C PRO A 5 -0.84 -2.58 -18.38
N ILE A 6 -0.92 -3.68 -17.62
CA ILE A 6 -0.75 -5.04 -18.16
C ILE A 6 -1.87 -5.38 -19.15
N TYR A 7 -3.11 -4.97 -18.87
CA TYR A 7 -4.23 -5.17 -19.79
C TYR A 7 -4.06 -4.36 -21.07
N TYR A 8 -3.67 -3.08 -20.97
CA TYR A 8 -3.39 -2.25 -22.13
C TYR A 8 -2.21 -2.78 -22.97
N ALA A 9 -1.21 -3.39 -22.35
CA ALA A 9 -0.06 -3.96 -23.05
C ALA A 9 -0.31 -5.37 -23.64
N THR A 10 -1.16 -6.19 -22.99
CA THR A 10 -1.30 -7.63 -23.35
C THR A 10 -2.63 -7.93 -24.04
N GLY A 11 -3.65 -7.08 -23.92
CA GLY A 11 -5.02 -7.29 -24.44
C GLY A 11 -5.82 -8.41 -23.74
N ASP A 12 -5.19 -9.19 -22.86
CA ASP A 12 -5.77 -10.35 -22.21
C ASP A 12 -6.15 -10.05 -20.75
N LYS A 13 -7.47 -10.08 -20.47
CA LYS A 13 -8.05 -9.83 -19.15
C LYS A 13 -7.62 -10.88 -18.11
N LYS A 14 -7.44 -12.15 -18.53
CA LYS A 14 -7.07 -13.24 -17.61
C LYS A 14 -5.63 -13.08 -17.13
N LYS A 15 -4.72 -12.69 -18.03
CA LYS A 15 -3.32 -12.42 -17.67
C LYS A 15 -3.21 -11.22 -16.73
N ALA A 16 -3.87 -10.11 -17.04
CA ALA A 16 -3.89 -8.93 -16.18
C ALA A 16 -4.42 -9.24 -14.76
N PHE A 17 -5.43 -10.11 -14.66
CA PHE A 17 -5.96 -10.57 -13.38
C PHE A 17 -4.94 -11.44 -12.61
N ILE A 18 -4.38 -12.47 -13.25
CA ILE A 18 -3.41 -13.39 -12.61
C ILE A 18 -2.19 -12.64 -12.09
N TYR A 19 -1.62 -11.71 -12.87
CA TYR A 19 -0.45 -10.95 -12.43
C TYR A 19 -0.77 -10.00 -11.26
N SER A 20 -1.94 -9.36 -11.27
CA SER A 20 -2.36 -8.49 -10.16
C SER A 20 -2.64 -9.30 -8.89
N PHE A 21 -3.21 -10.49 -9.05
CA PHE A 21 -3.47 -11.40 -7.95
C PHE A 21 -2.17 -11.93 -7.33
N LEU A 22 -1.21 -12.38 -8.15
CA LEU A 22 0.11 -12.81 -7.71
C LEU A 22 0.87 -11.68 -6.98
N SER A 23 0.80 -10.45 -7.49
CA SER A 23 1.38 -9.29 -6.80
C SER A 23 0.71 -9.06 -5.44
N GLY A 24 -0.62 -9.12 -5.37
CA GLY A 24 -1.36 -8.97 -4.11
C GLY A 24 -1.08 -10.10 -3.11
N MET A 25 -0.79 -11.31 -3.56
CA MET A 25 -0.39 -12.43 -2.70
C MET A 25 1.00 -12.25 -2.07
N SER A 26 1.82 -11.32 -2.57
CA SER A 26 3.16 -11.09 -2.02
C SER A 26 3.12 -10.56 -0.59
N GLU A 27 2.11 -9.76 -0.23
CA GLU A 27 1.92 -9.22 1.12
C GLU A 27 1.61 -10.32 2.17
N PRO A 28 0.59 -11.18 2.02
CA PRO A 28 0.31 -12.24 2.99
C PRO A 28 1.44 -13.28 3.06
N ILE A 29 2.08 -13.60 1.93
CA ILE A 29 3.24 -14.50 1.93
C ILE A 29 4.40 -13.86 2.69
N GLY A 30 4.71 -12.58 2.42
CA GLY A 30 5.73 -11.82 3.13
C GLY A 30 5.44 -11.73 4.64
N ALA A 31 4.17 -11.54 5.02
CA ALA A 31 3.74 -11.52 6.42
C ALA A 31 3.96 -12.87 7.12
N ILE A 32 3.60 -13.99 6.47
CA ILE A 32 3.81 -15.35 7.03
C ILE A 32 5.30 -15.63 7.20
N VAL A 33 6.10 -15.33 6.17
CA VAL A 33 7.55 -15.52 6.21
C VAL A 33 8.16 -14.66 7.32
N GLY A 34 7.84 -13.36 7.35
CA GLY A 34 8.28 -12.43 8.39
C GLY A 34 7.89 -12.91 9.79
N TYR A 35 6.66 -13.39 9.96
CA TYR A 35 6.20 -13.93 11.25
C TYR A 35 7.01 -15.15 11.69
N VAL A 36 7.29 -16.11 10.79
CA VAL A 36 8.07 -17.30 11.13
C VAL A 36 9.50 -16.94 11.57
N PHE A 37 10.14 -15.98 10.90
CA PHE A 37 11.50 -15.55 11.22
C PHE A 37 11.58 -14.68 12.49
N LEU A 38 10.62 -13.77 12.68
CA LEU A 38 10.65 -12.82 13.80
C LEU A 38 9.93 -13.32 15.06
N ARG A 39 9.21 -14.45 15.00
CA ARG A 39 8.45 -15.03 16.13
C ARG A 39 9.23 -15.05 17.45
N ASN A 40 10.49 -15.43 17.39
CA ASN A 40 11.34 -15.63 18.57
C ASN A 40 12.00 -14.35 19.10
N TYR A 41 11.92 -13.24 18.34
CA TYR A 41 12.55 -11.96 18.67
C TYR A 41 11.52 -10.84 18.93
N PHE A 42 10.23 -11.18 19.04
CA PHE A 42 9.17 -10.20 19.31
C PHE A 42 9.24 -9.67 20.75
N ASN A 43 9.69 -8.42 20.87
CA ASN A 43 9.56 -7.58 22.06
C ASN A 43 8.96 -6.22 21.63
N ASP A 44 8.37 -5.45 22.55
CA ASP A 44 7.71 -4.17 22.27
C ASP A 44 8.61 -3.19 21.49
N LEU A 45 9.90 -3.17 21.83
CA LEU A 45 10.89 -2.35 21.13
C LEU A 45 11.08 -2.77 19.66
N THR A 46 11.09 -4.08 19.39
CA THR A 46 11.24 -4.59 18.02
C THR A 46 10.00 -4.30 17.19
N PHE A 47 8.81 -4.41 17.79
CA PHE A 47 7.57 -3.97 17.15
C PHE A 47 7.61 -2.48 16.82
N GLY A 48 8.00 -1.62 17.76
CA GLY A 48 8.08 -0.18 17.55
C GLY A 48 9.03 0.19 16.39
N ILE A 49 10.21 -0.44 16.33
CA ILE A 49 11.19 -0.19 15.26
C ILE A 49 10.64 -0.65 13.90
N ILE A 50 10.04 -1.85 13.83
CA ILE A 50 9.48 -2.37 12.57
C ILE A 50 8.32 -1.50 12.09
N PHE A 51 7.37 -1.15 12.97
CA PHE A 51 6.26 -0.28 12.60
C PHE A 51 6.73 1.10 12.17
N ALA A 52 7.74 1.68 12.83
CA ALA A 52 8.32 2.96 12.42
C ALA A 52 8.95 2.88 11.02
N MET A 53 9.71 1.82 10.73
CA MET A 53 10.29 1.62 9.39
C MET A 53 9.22 1.44 8.32
N VAL A 54 8.22 0.59 8.57
CA VAL A 54 7.11 0.34 7.64
C VAL A 54 6.31 1.61 7.39
N ALA A 55 5.98 2.37 8.44
CA ALA A 55 5.29 3.64 8.32
C ALA A 55 6.08 4.63 7.46
N GLY A 56 7.40 4.75 7.67
CA GLY A 56 8.27 5.60 6.87
C GLY A 56 8.28 5.23 5.38
N ILE A 57 8.42 3.94 5.06
CA ILE A 57 8.40 3.44 3.68
C ILE A 57 7.05 3.72 3.02
N MET A 58 5.94 3.47 3.72
CA MET A 58 4.59 3.71 3.18
C MET A 58 4.31 5.20 2.94
N VAL A 59 4.79 6.09 3.80
CA VAL A 59 4.68 7.55 3.60
C VAL A 59 5.47 7.98 2.38
N PHE A 60 6.70 7.49 2.21
CA PHE A 60 7.53 7.76 1.03
C PHE A 60 6.85 7.29 -0.26
N ILE A 61 6.41 6.03 -0.33
CA ILE A 61 5.69 5.50 -1.51
C ILE A 61 4.43 6.32 -1.79
N SER A 62 3.68 6.71 -0.75
CA SER A 62 2.44 7.47 -0.92
C SER A 62 2.67 8.88 -1.47
N LEU A 63 3.68 9.59 -0.98
CA LEU A 63 3.93 10.98 -1.33
C LEU A 63 4.81 11.15 -2.57
N ASP A 64 5.80 10.27 -2.78
CA ASP A 64 6.77 10.39 -3.86
C ASP A 64 6.42 9.54 -5.08
N GLU A 65 5.68 8.45 -4.92
CA GLU A 65 5.33 7.56 -6.04
C GLU A 65 3.85 7.69 -6.41
N LEU A 66 2.94 7.50 -5.44
CA LEU A 66 1.50 7.48 -5.70
C LEU A 66 0.93 8.88 -5.97
N LEU A 67 1.35 9.91 -5.22
CA LEU A 67 0.84 11.28 -5.41
C LEU A 67 1.26 11.89 -6.76
N PRO A 68 2.51 11.77 -7.24
CA PRO A 68 2.89 12.24 -8.57
C PRO A 68 2.19 11.45 -9.67
N ALA A 69 2.08 10.13 -9.54
CA ALA A 69 1.31 9.32 -10.48
C ALA A 69 -0.17 9.77 -10.52
N ALA A 70 -0.79 10.04 -9.37
CA ALA A 70 -2.17 10.54 -9.32
C ALA A 70 -2.34 11.95 -9.93
N LYS A 71 -1.29 12.77 -9.93
CA LYS A 71 -1.28 14.10 -10.57
C LYS A 71 -1.04 14.02 -12.08
N GLU A 72 -0.28 13.04 -12.56
CA GLU A 72 0.01 12.84 -13.98
C GLU A 72 -1.22 12.28 -14.73
N TYR A 73 -1.97 11.36 -14.09
CA TYR A 73 -3.14 10.71 -14.68
C TYR A 73 -4.49 11.40 -14.35
N GLY A 74 -4.52 12.45 -13.52
CA GLY A 74 -5.75 13.11 -13.06
C GLY A 74 -5.63 14.63 -12.86
N GLU A 75 -6.73 15.30 -12.53
CA GLU A 75 -6.75 16.75 -12.23
C GLU A 75 -5.97 17.04 -10.93
N HIS A 76 -4.98 17.93 -11.00
CA HIS A 76 -4.02 18.20 -9.91
C HIS A 76 -4.69 18.57 -8.57
N HIS A 77 -5.89 19.16 -8.60
CA HIS A 77 -6.66 19.51 -7.40
C HIS A 77 -7.40 18.32 -6.80
N LEU A 78 -8.00 17.45 -7.61
CA LEU A 78 -8.79 16.32 -7.13
C LEU A 78 -7.93 15.30 -6.37
N SER A 79 -6.70 15.07 -6.83
CA SER A 79 -5.77 14.13 -6.19
C SER A 79 -5.36 14.58 -4.78
N ILE A 80 -5.21 15.89 -4.56
CA ILE A 80 -4.89 16.45 -3.24
C ILE A 80 -6.11 16.38 -2.31
N TYR A 81 -7.31 16.73 -2.81
CA TYR A 81 -8.54 16.60 -2.02
C TYR A 81 -8.81 15.14 -1.63
N GLY A 82 -8.58 14.19 -2.53
CA GLY A 82 -8.69 12.75 -2.24
C GLY A 82 -7.71 12.28 -1.16
N LEU A 83 -6.45 12.76 -1.22
CA LEU A 83 -5.44 12.45 -0.20
C LEU A 83 -5.85 12.99 1.18
N ILE A 84 -6.28 14.25 1.25
CA ILE A 84 -6.71 14.88 2.51
C ILE A 84 -7.94 14.16 3.08
N LEU A 85 -8.93 13.86 2.24
CA LEU A 85 -10.11 13.12 2.66
C LEU A 85 -9.76 11.71 3.16
N GLY A 86 -8.84 11.01 2.49
CA GLY A 86 -8.34 9.71 2.94
C GLY A 86 -7.68 9.77 4.32
N MET A 87 -6.86 10.79 4.59
CA MET A 87 -6.28 11.00 5.92
C MET A 87 -7.34 11.28 6.98
N ILE A 88 -8.37 12.07 6.66
CA ILE A 88 -9.50 12.34 7.57
C ILE A 88 -10.26 11.04 7.88
N VAL A 89 -10.59 10.24 6.86
CA VAL A 89 -11.30 8.96 7.04
C VAL A 89 -10.49 8.01 7.93
N MET A 90 -9.17 7.94 7.71
CA MET A 90 -8.29 7.13 8.55
C MET A 90 -8.28 7.62 10.00
N ALA A 91 -8.15 8.93 10.23
CA ALA A 91 -8.17 9.52 11.57
C ALA A 91 -9.50 9.26 12.30
N VAL A 92 -10.63 9.43 11.61
CA VAL A 92 -11.97 9.13 12.16
C VAL A 92 -12.11 7.64 12.45
N SER A 93 -11.62 6.75 11.58
CA SER A 93 -11.66 5.30 11.81
C SER A 93 -10.88 4.93 13.08
N LEU A 94 -9.72 5.52 13.33
CA LEU A 94 -8.94 5.28 14.55
C LEU A 94 -9.66 5.80 15.79
N LEU A 95 -10.33 6.96 15.70
CA LEU A 95 -11.13 7.51 16.81
C LEU A 95 -12.39 6.70 17.13
N LEU A 96 -12.97 6.00 16.16
CA LEU A 96 -14.13 5.15 16.38
C LEU A 96 -13.76 3.75 16.90
N PHE A 97 -12.52 3.31 16.66
CA PHE A 97 -12.01 2.01 17.10
C PHE A 97 -11.42 2.05 18.52
N ILE A 98 -11.20 3.27 19.05
CA ILE A 98 -10.76 3.53 20.44
C ILE A 98 -11.96 3.70 21.37
#